data_AF-A0A1F4HJN6-F1
#
_entry.id   AF-A0A1F4HJN6-F1
#
_cell.length_a   1.000
_cell.length_b   1.000
_cell.length_c   1.000
_cell.angle_alpha   90.00
_cell.angle_beta   90.00
_cell.angle_gamma   90.00
#
_symmetry.space_group_name_H-M   'P 1'
#
loop_
_entity.id
_entity.type
_entity.pdbx_description
1 polymer ?
#
loop_
_entity_poly.entity_id
_entity_poly.type
_entity_poly.pdbx_seq_one_letter_code
_entity_poly.pdbx_strand_id
1 'polypeptide(L)'
;MKKYVENDTAHMMYAGGCAIAPGEGREVDVPEALPVLDRPDEEAAPDTDGPLRELLKSSVAVVAAALAEFGADTLARLAELEAEAEKPRKGVLSALADERIKRADAALTSDPL
;
A
#
# COMPACT_ATOMS: atom_id res chain seq x y z
N MET A 1 -17.60 2.55 37.74
CA MET A 1 -16.67 2.68 38.89
C MET A 1 -15.83 3.93 38.66
N LYS A 2 -15.50 4.69 39.72
CA LYS A 2 -14.65 5.88 39.58
C LYS A 2 -13.19 5.48 39.50
N LYS A 3 -12.47 6.01 38.52
CA LYS A 3 -11.03 5.83 38.36
C LYS A 3 -10.38 7.20 38.22
N TYR A 4 -9.26 7.42 38.91
CA TYR A 4 -8.42 8.60 38.68
C TYR A 4 -7.63 8.40 37.38
N VAL A 5 -7.74 9.36 36.47
CA VAL A 5 -7.04 9.37 35.18
C VAL A 5 -6.24 10.65 35.09
N GLU A 6 -4.95 10.52 34.80
CA GLU A 6 -4.01 11.62 34.58
C GLU A 6 -3.70 11.73 33.08
N ASN A 7 -3.62 12.96 32.58
CA ASN A 7 -3.31 13.23 31.19
C ASN A 7 -1.84 13.67 31.04
N ASP A 8 -0.96 12.69 30.87
CA ASP A 8 0.47 12.92 30.62
C ASP A 8 0.79 13.28 29.16
N THR A 9 -0.23 13.47 28.32
CA THR A 9 -0.07 13.75 26.89
C THR A 9 -0.04 15.25 26.61
N ALA A 10 0.45 15.65 25.43
CA ALA A 10 0.47 17.05 25.00
C ALA A 10 -0.90 17.59 24.53
N HIS A 11 -1.96 16.76 24.55
CA HIS A 11 -3.26 17.08 23.96
C HIS A 11 -4.40 16.89 24.96
N MET A 12 -5.57 17.46 24.67
CA MET A 12 -6.76 17.28 25.50
C MET A 12 -7.20 15.81 25.50
N MET A 13 -7.38 15.22 26.69
CA MET A 13 -7.86 13.84 26.86
C MET A 13 -9.35 13.85 27.24
N TYR A 14 -10.14 12.94 26.68
CA TYR A 14 -11.55 12.78 27.02
C TYR A 14 -11.79 11.40 27.62
N ALA A 15 -12.18 11.34 28.88
CA ALA A 15 -12.42 10.09 29.60
C ALA A 15 -13.68 10.20 30.46
N GLY A 16 -14.55 9.18 30.43
CA GLY A 16 -15.80 9.16 31.21
C GLY A 16 -16.73 10.35 30.96
N GLY A 17 -16.68 10.96 29.77
CA GLY A 17 -17.46 12.16 29.43
C GLY A 17 -16.84 13.49 29.91
N CYS A 18 -15.68 13.45 30.57
CA CYS A 18 -14.95 14.64 31.02
C CYS A 18 -13.74 14.93 30.14
N ALA A 19 -13.50 16.21 29.87
CA ALA A 19 -12.23 16.68 29.32
C ALA A 19 -11.18 16.86 30.43
N ILE A 20 -9.97 16.38 30.18
CA ILE A 20 -8.81 16.45 31.07
C ILE A 20 -7.68 17.13 30.28
N ALA A 21 -7.25 18.31 30.74
CA ALA A 21 -6.20 19.08 30.08
C ALA A 21 -4.82 18.42 30.25
N PRO A 22 -3.84 18.72 29.36
CA PRO A 22 -2.45 18.27 29.54
C PRO A 22 -1.89 18.59 30.93
N GLY A 23 -1.33 17.59 31.60
CA GLY A 23 -0.75 17.70 32.95
C GLY A 23 -1.77 17.77 34.09
N GLU A 24 -3.07 17.60 33.83
CA GLU A 24 -4.10 17.49 34.87
C GLU A 24 -4.55 16.03 35.06
N GLY A 25 -5.10 15.73 36.24
CA GLY A 25 -5.80 14.47 36.50
C GLY A 25 -7.16 14.68 37.15
N ARG A 26 -8.11 13.79 36.84
CA ARG A 26 -9.50 13.85 37.34
C ARG A 26 -10.04 12.46 37.67
N GLU A 27 -10.91 12.39 38.67
CA GLU A 27 -11.77 11.22 38.88
C GLU A 27 -12.85 11.18 37.80
N VAL A 28 -12.85 10.12 37.01
CA VAL A 28 -13.83 9.91 35.94
C VAL A 28 -14.58 8.60 36.16
N ASP A 29 -15.87 8.62 35.84
CA ASP A 29 -16.69 7.42 35.82
C ASP A 29 -16.38 6.66 34.52
N VAL A 30 -15.54 5.63 34.64
CA VAL A 30 -15.20 4.75 33.51
C VAL A 30 -16.12 3.52 33.58
N PRO A 31 -16.86 3.21 32.49
CA PRO A 31 -17.57 1.95 32.40
C PRO A 31 -16.55 0.79 32.44
N GLU A 32 -16.84 -0.23 33.26
CA GLU A 32 -15.93 -1.35 33.56
C GLU A 32 -15.59 -2.21 32.34
N ALA A 33 -16.44 -2.14 31.31
CA ALA A 33 -16.15 -2.62 29.97
C ALA A 33 -16.54 -1.52 28.98
N LEU A 34 -15.56 -0.96 28.28
CA LEU A 34 -15.83 -0.46 26.94
C LEU A 34 -16.29 -1.70 26.15
N PRO A 35 -17.42 -1.66 25.41
CA PRO A 35 -17.65 -2.70 24.43
C PRO A 35 -16.38 -2.74 23.58
N VAL A 36 -15.78 -3.93 23.47
CA VAL A 36 -14.72 -4.16 22.50
C VAL A 36 -15.34 -3.71 21.19
N LEU A 37 -14.92 -2.55 20.70
CA LEU A 37 -15.05 -2.28 19.29
C LEU A 37 -14.24 -3.41 18.69
N ASP A 38 -14.93 -4.40 18.13
CA ASP A 38 -14.36 -5.22 17.06
C ASP A 38 -13.90 -4.18 16.04
N ARG A 39 -12.67 -3.68 16.23
CA ARG A 39 -11.88 -3.30 15.09
C ARG A 39 -11.91 -4.59 14.29
N PRO A 40 -12.51 -4.60 13.08
CA PRO A 40 -12.23 -5.70 12.19
C PRO A 40 -10.71 -5.84 12.24
N ASP A 41 -10.22 -7.04 12.56
CA ASP A 41 -8.80 -7.33 12.45
C ASP A 41 -8.34 -6.63 11.17
N GLU A 42 -7.29 -5.81 11.25
CA GLU A 42 -6.67 -5.25 10.04
C GLU A 42 -6.16 -6.45 9.26
N GLU A 43 -7.08 -7.06 8.51
CA GLU A 43 -6.83 -8.13 7.59
C GLU A 43 -5.98 -7.45 6.54
N ALA A 44 -4.67 -7.64 6.68
CA ALA A 44 -3.67 -6.99 5.87
C ALA A 44 -4.14 -7.10 4.43
N ALA A 45 -4.36 -5.95 3.79
CA ALA A 45 -4.86 -5.91 2.43
C ALA A 45 -4.03 -6.87 1.58
N PRO A 46 -4.67 -7.70 0.72
CA PRO A 46 -3.96 -8.73 -0.02
C PRO A 46 -2.81 -8.08 -0.80
N ASP A 47 -1.59 -8.64 -0.68
CA ASP A 47 -0.42 -8.14 -1.40
C ASP A 47 -0.58 -8.41 -2.90
N THR A 48 -1.15 -7.43 -3.61
CA THR A 48 -1.39 -7.49 -5.04
C THR A 48 -0.10 -7.48 -5.86
N ASP A 49 1.01 -7.00 -5.30
CA ASP A 49 2.30 -6.91 -5.99
C ASP A 49 3.19 -8.15 -5.79
N GLY A 50 2.86 -9.00 -4.82
CA GLY A 50 3.61 -10.22 -4.50
C GLY A 50 3.96 -11.07 -5.73
N PRO A 51 2.99 -11.39 -6.61
CA PRO A 51 3.26 -12.14 -7.84
C PRO A 51 4.19 -11.41 -8.82
N LEU A 52 4.07 -10.08 -8.95
CA LEU A 52 4.93 -9.29 -9.84
C LEU A 52 6.36 -9.25 -9.31
N ARG A 53 6.54 -9.09 -7.99
CA ARG A 53 7.85 -9.18 -7.35
C ARG A 53 8.49 -10.55 -7.51
N GLU A 54 7.69 -11.63 -7.47
CA GLU A 54 8.19 -12.98 -7.73
C GLU A 54 8.66 -13.15 -9.18
N LEU A 55 7.88 -12.66 -10.15
CA LEU A 55 8.30 -12.62 -11.55
C LEU A 55 9.62 -11.86 -11.73
N LEU A 56 9.78 -10.70 -11.06
CA LEU A 56 10.99 -9.91 -11.15
C LEU A 56 12.22 -10.61 -10.55
N LYS A 57 12.09 -11.61 -9.66
CA LYS A 57 13.25 -12.42 -9.22
C LYS A 57 13.81 -13.32 -10.33
N SER A 58 13.04 -13.56 -11.38
CA SER A 58 13.45 -14.38 -12.53
C SER A 58 14.45 -13.66 -13.44
N SER A 59 14.98 -14.38 -14.43
CA SER A 59 15.90 -13.80 -15.42
C SER A 59 15.21 -12.81 -16.35
N VAL A 60 15.98 -11.88 -16.93
CA VAL A 60 15.46 -10.88 -17.89
C VAL A 60 14.71 -11.54 -19.04
N ALA A 61 15.19 -12.69 -19.54
CA ALA A 61 14.56 -13.42 -20.63
C ALA A 61 13.18 -13.97 -20.24
N VAL A 62 13.02 -14.45 -19.00
CA VAL A 62 11.73 -14.93 -18.48
C VAL A 62 10.77 -13.76 -18.32
N VAL A 63 11.23 -12.64 -17.75
CA VAL A 63 10.40 -11.44 -17.59
C VAL A 63 9.93 -10.93 -18.96
N ALA A 64 10.85 -10.79 -19.92
CA ALA A 64 10.56 -10.30 -21.27
C ALA A 64 9.53 -11.17 -22.01
N ALA A 65 9.62 -12.50 -21.88
CA ALA A 65 8.67 -13.43 -22.50
C ALA A 65 7.24 -13.28 -21.94
N ALA A 66 7.11 -12.92 -20.65
CA ALA A 66 5.81 -12.76 -20.00
C ALA A 66 5.12 -11.42 -20.32
N LEU A 67 5.84 -10.40 -20.79
CA LEU A 67 5.30 -9.05 -20.96
C LEU A 67 4.10 -8.97 -21.92
N ALA A 68 4.08 -9.83 -22.94
CA ALA A 68 3.00 -9.88 -23.92
C ALA A 68 1.64 -10.28 -23.30
N GLU A 69 1.65 -10.99 -22.17
CA GLU A 69 0.44 -11.48 -21.52
C GLU A 69 -0.19 -10.44 -20.57
N PHE A 70 0.55 -9.40 -20.20
CA PHE A 70 0.09 -8.40 -19.23
C PHE A 70 -0.64 -7.23 -19.87
N GLY A 71 -1.60 -6.64 -19.14
CA GLY A 71 -2.25 -5.38 -19.52
C GLY A 71 -1.35 -4.15 -19.29
N ALA A 72 -1.77 -2.98 -19.81
CA ALA A 72 -1.00 -1.74 -19.71
C ALA A 72 -0.71 -1.33 -18.26
N ASP A 73 -1.69 -1.45 -17.36
CA ASP A 73 -1.54 -1.10 -15.95
C ASP A 73 -0.56 -2.03 -15.23
N THR A 74 -0.60 -3.33 -15.52
CA THR A 74 0.35 -4.30 -14.96
C THR A 74 1.77 -4.06 -15.47
N LEU A 75 1.94 -3.69 -16.74
CA LEU A 75 3.24 -3.31 -17.29
C LEU A 75 3.79 -2.03 -16.64
N ALA A 76 2.92 -1.04 -16.37
CA ALA A 76 3.30 0.16 -15.64
C ALA A 76 3.74 -0.19 -14.21
N ARG A 77 2.97 -1.03 -13.50
CA ARG A 77 3.31 -1.45 -12.13
C ARG A 77 4.62 -2.25 -12.07
N LEU A 78 4.88 -3.14 -13.03
CA LEU A 78 6.16 -3.85 -13.14
C LEU A 78 7.34 -2.90 -13.32
N ALA A 79 7.18 -1.83 -14.11
CA ALA A 79 8.22 -0.83 -14.31
C ALA A 79 8.51 -0.04 -13.03
N GLU A 80 7.48 0.32 -12.26
CA GLU A 80 7.62 0.99 -10.96
C GLU A 80 8.35 0.09 -9.96
N LEU A 81 7.90 -1.17 -9.80
CA LEU A 81 8.52 -2.13 -8.89
C LEU A 81 10.00 -2.40 -9.22
N GLU A 82 10.36 -2.48 -10.50
CA GLU A 82 11.76 -2.64 -10.92
C GLU A 82 12.58 -1.36 -10.66
N ALA A 83 11.98 -0.18 -10.79
CA ALA A 83 12.65 1.10 -10.53
C ALA A 83 12.85 1.37 -9.03
N GLU A 84 11.97 0.86 -8.17
CA GLU A 84 12.06 0.93 -6.71
C GLU A 84 13.11 -0.03 -6.13
N ALA A 85 13.56 -1.02 -6.89
CA ALA A 85 14.58 -1.97 -6.45
C ALA A 85 15.91 -1.27 -6.16
N GLU A 86 16.70 -1.81 -5.22
CA GLU A 86 18.04 -1.27 -4.89
C GLU A 86 18.96 -1.19 -6.12
N LYS A 87 18.80 -2.13 -7.07
CA LYS A 87 19.57 -2.20 -8.31
C LYS A 87 18.66 -2.46 -9.50
N PRO A 88 18.01 -1.43 -10.06
CA PRO A 88 17.14 -1.56 -11.21
C PRO A 88 17.88 -2.15 -12.42
N ARG A 89 17.34 -3.20 -13.02
CA ARG A 89 17.96 -3.91 -14.14
C ARG A 89 17.54 -3.24 -15.45
N LYS A 90 18.51 -2.58 -16.08
CA LYS A 90 18.31 -1.91 -17.39
C LYS A 90 17.70 -2.82 -18.46
N GLY A 91 18.06 -4.11 -18.47
CA GLY A 91 17.49 -5.07 -19.44
C GLY A 91 15.98 -5.29 -19.26
N VAL A 92 15.49 -5.30 -18.03
CA VAL A 92 14.05 -5.44 -17.73
C VAL A 92 13.32 -4.15 -18.11
N LEU A 93 13.84 -3.00 -17.70
CA LEU A 93 13.26 -1.69 -18.04
C LEU A 93 13.21 -1.46 -19.56
N SER A 94 14.25 -1.87 -20.29
CA SER A 94 14.26 -1.81 -21.76
C SER A 94 13.17 -2.70 -22.35
N ALA A 95 13.06 -3.95 -21.92
CA ALA A 95 12.02 -4.87 -22.41
C ALA A 95 10.60 -4.34 -22.15
N LEU A 96 10.37 -3.73 -20.98
CA LEU A 96 9.10 -3.07 -20.65
C LEU A 96 8.82 -1.86 -21.56
N ALA A 97 9.83 -1.05 -21.86
CA ALA A 97 9.69 0.07 -22.78
C ALA A 97 9.38 -0.39 -24.21
N ASP A 98 10.10 -1.41 -24.69
CA ASP A 98 9.92 -1.97 -26.03
C ASP A 98 8.51 -2.54 -26.23
N GLU A 99 7.97 -3.27 -25.24
CA GLU A 99 6.61 -3.79 -25.31
C GLU A 99 5.55 -2.67 -25.31
N ARG A 100 5.77 -1.59 -24.55
CA ARG A 100 4.86 -0.43 -24.56
C ARG A 100 4.86 0.30 -25.90
N ILE A 101 6.04 0.49 -26.51
CA ILE A 101 6.17 1.10 -27.84
C ILE A 101 5.48 0.23 -28.88
N LYS A 102 5.76 -1.08 -28.89
CA LYS A 102 5.13 -2.03 -29.81
C LYS A 102 3.60 -1.96 -29.78
N ARG A 103 3.01 -1.81 -28.59
CA ARG A 103 1.55 -1.67 -28.44
C ARG A 103 1.03 -0.33 -28.91
N ALA A 104 1.75 0.75 -28.63
CA ALA A 104 1.39 2.08 -29.12
C ALA A 104 1.39 2.12 -30.66
N ASP A 105 2.41 1.52 -31.29
CA ASP A 105 2.51 1.41 -32.75
C ASP A 105 1.36 0.58 -33.32
N ALA A 106 1.01 -0.54 -32.69
CA ALA A 106 -0.12 -1.37 -33.10
C ALA A 106 -1.44 -0.61 -33.01
N ALA A 107 -1.66 0.15 -31.94
CA ALA A 107 -2.86 0.97 -31.76
C ALA A 107 -2.97 2.07 -32.84
N LEU A 108 -1.87 2.79 -33.10
CA LEU A 108 -1.79 3.83 -34.14
C LEU A 108 -2.07 3.30 -35.54
N THR A 109 -1.61 2.08 -35.83
CA THR A 109 -1.81 1.46 -37.15
C THR A 109 -3.23 0.91 -37.33
N SER A 110 -3.93 0.62 -36.22
CA SER A 110 -5.29 0.05 -36.24
C SER A 110 -6.42 1.09 -36.32
N ASP A 111 -6.12 2.37 -36.12
CA ASP A 111 -7.09 3.47 -36.15
C ASP A 111 -6.93 4.26 -37.47
N PRO A 112 -7.80 4.05 -38.49
CA PRO A 112 -7.73 4.83 -39.71
C PRO A 112 -8.26 6.24 -39.44
N LEU A 113 -7.42 7.24 -39.70
CA LEU A 113 -7.76 8.68 -39.69
C LEU A 113 -9.04 9.01 -40.45
#